data_AF-A0AAE8M9G7-F1
#
_entry.id   AF-A0AAE8M9G7-F1
#
_cell.length_a   1.000
_cell.length_b   1.000
_cell.length_c   1.000
_cell.angle_alpha   90.00
_cell.angle_beta   90.00
_cell.angle_gamma   90.00
#
_symmetry.space_group_name_H-M   'P 1'
#
loop_
_entity.id
_entity.type
_entity.pdbx_description
1 polymer ?
#
loop_
_entity_poly.entity_id
_entity_poly.type
_entity_poly.pdbx_seq_one_letter_code
_entity_poly.pdbx_strand_id
1 'polypeptide(L)'
;MHADQTAELAGDILKEVVARFETARQISHRYEARPEEESRKACTERDLNSASQILHNRFRALTTQRQNRIGLLKKTAWALYDKEYMRRMIADIITSIKDLEEVFPAKPGALSQLVEMEVEEIHDERELDLIQQAAEGLDPALEDATRRKLQEVTGRNSAGRIVGKGQVNVGHTYTDKSFTAFKDDTVNHVDEVNGEETSRVNIGNTYGGRGFWG
;
A
#
# COMPACT_ATOMS: atom_id res chain seq x y z
N MET A 1 -34.12 20.53 1.16
CA MET A 1 -34.33 19.85 -0.14
C MET A 1 -33.02 19.37 -0.78
N HIS A 2 -31.84 19.93 -0.45
CA HIS A 2 -30.56 19.47 -1.01
C HIS A 2 -30.06 18.09 -0.49
N ALA A 3 -30.31 17.75 0.77
CA ALA A 3 -29.82 16.49 1.36
C ALA A 3 -30.40 15.23 0.68
N ASP A 4 -31.60 15.32 0.12
CA ASP A 4 -32.29 14.21 -0.54
C ASP A 4 -31.61 13.86 -1.88
N GLN A 5 -31.27 14.89 -2.68
CA GLN A 5 -30.56 14.72 -3.95
C GLN A 5 -29.14 14.20 -3.77
N THR A 6 -28.41 14.68 -2.77
CA THR A 6 -27.05 14.18 -2.46
C THR A 6 -27.08 12.71 -2.04
N ALA A 7 -28.08 12.32 -1.24
CA ALA A 7 -28.27 10.92 -0.84
C ALA A 7 -28.67 10.01 -2.01
N GLU A 8 -29.51 10.49 -2.93
CA GLU A 8 -29.87 9.78 -4.16
C GLU A 8 -28.64 9.53 -5.04
N LEU A 9 -27.84 10.57 -5.31
CA LEU A 9 -26.61 10.47 -6.10
C LEU A 9 -25.62 9.45 -5.50
N ALA A 10 -25.40 9.52 -4.19
CA ALA A 10 -24.57 8.55 -3.49
C ALA A 10 -25.12 7.12 -3.61
N GLY A 11 -26.44 6.98 -3.49
CA GLY A 11 -27.13 5.71 -3.69
C GLY A 11 -26.91 5.12 -5.08
N ASP A 12 -26.92 5.95 -6.11
CA ASP A 12 -26.71 5.53 -7.49
C ASP A 12 -25.25 5.10 -7.76
N ILE A 13 -24.27 5.84 -7.23
CA ILE A 13 -22.86 5.44 -7.31
C ILE A 13 -22.63 4.09 -6.62
N LEU A 14 -23.21 3.89 -5.43
CA LEU A 14 -23.11 2.62 -4.71
C LEU A 14 -23.77 1.46 -5.45
N LYS A 15 -24.91 1.69 -6.12
CA LYS A 15 -25.55 0.67 -6.98
C LYS A 15 -24.64 0.30 -8.16
N GLU A 16 -23.93 1.27 -8.72
CA GLU A 16 -23.00 1.03 -9.82
C GLU A 16 -21.82 0.14 -9.37
N VAL A 17 -21.26 0.38 -8.19
CA VAL A 17 -20.24 -0.49 -7.57
C VAL A 17 -20.77 -1.92 -7.42
N VAL A 18 -22.00 -2.09 -6.94
CA VAL A 18 -22.64 -3.41 -6.80
C VAL A 18 -22.81 -4.08 -8.17
N ALA A 19 -23.27 -3.35 -9.19
CA ALA A 19 -23.46 -3.87 -10.54
C ALA A 19 -22.15 -4.34 -11.19
N ARG A 20 -21.03 -3.66 -10.92
CA ARG A 20 -19.69 -4.08 -11.36
C ARG A 20 -19.28 -5.42 -10.74
N PHE A 21 -19.50 -5.61 -9.44
CA PHE A 21 -19.26 -6.89 -8.79
C PHE A 21 -20.15 -8.01 -9.33
N GLU A 22 -21.42 -7.72 -9.62
CA GLU A 22 -22.34 -8.71 -10.20
C GLU A 22 -21.89 -9.13 -11.61
N THR A 23 -21.45 -8.17 -12.42
CA THR A 23 -20.87 -8.42 -13.76
C THR A 23 -19.61 -9.29 -13.65
N ALA A 24 -18.72 -8.98 -12.71
CA ALA A 24 -17.52 -9.76 -12.46
C ALA A 24 -17.82 -11.22 -12.06
N ARG A 25 -18.82 -11.40 -11.19
CA ARG A 25 -19.29 -12.72 -10.77
C ARG A 25 -19.88 -13.51 -11.94
N GLN A 26 -20.65 -12.89 -12.83
CA GLN A 26 -21.18 -13.55 -14.02
C GLN A 26 -20.06 -14.02 -14.95
N ILE A 27 -18.98 -13.24 -15.10
CA ILE A 27 -17.80 -13.63 -15.87
C ILE A 27 -17.08 -14.81 -15.22
N SER A 28 -16.91 -14.81 -13.88
CA SER A 28 -16.37 -15.96 -13.12
C SER A 28 -17.13 -17.24 -13.42
N HIS A 29 -18.46 -17.22 -13.32
CA HIS A 29 -19.29 -18.40 -13.57
C HIS A 29 -19.20 -18.91 -15.01
N ARG A 30 -19.09 -18.01 -16.00
CA ARG A 30 -18.87 -18.40 -17.40
C ARG A 30 -17.51 -19.08 -17.59
N TYR A 31 -16.49 -18.65 -16.85
CA TYR A 31 -15.17 -19.28 -16.86
C TYR A 31 -15.21 -20.69 -16.23
N GLU A 32 -15.87 -20.83 -15.07
CA GLU A 32 -16.05 -22.12 -14.37
C GLU A 32 -16.81 -23.16 -15.20
N ALA A 33 -17.68 -22.74 -16.12
CA ALA A 33 -18.47 -23.62 -16.97
C ALA A 33 -17.67 -24.23 -18.15
N ARG A 34 -16.45 -23.76 -18.45
CA ARG A 34 -15.65 -24.22 -19.61
C ARG A 34 -14.89 -25.51 -19.30
N PRO A 35 -15.09 -26.62 -20.03
CA PRO A 35 -14.38 -27.87 -19.76
C PRO A 35 -12.87 -27.72 -20.02
N GLU A 36 -12.07 -28.30 -19.10
CA GLU A 36 -10.60 -28.35 -19.09
C GLU A 36 -9.86 -27.02 -18.93
N GLU A 37 -9.27 -26.82 -17.74
CA GLU A 37 -7.93 -26.25 -17.63
C GLU A 37 -7.38 -26.51 -16.21
N GLU A 38 -6.11 -26.91 -16.12
CA GLU A 38 -5.32 -27.03 -14.88
C GLU A 38 -5.17 -25.68 -14.14
N SER A 39 -5.55 -24.56 -14.79
CA SER A 39 -5.42 -23.17 -14.32
C SER A 39 -6.49 -22.71 -13.31
N ARG A 40 -7.46 -23.57 -12.94
CA ARG A 40 -8.60 -23.18 -12.08
C ARG A 40 -8.27 -22.96 -10.60
N LYS A 41 -7.02 -23.16 -10.18
CA LYS A 41 -6.66 -22.99 -8.78
C LYS A 41 -6.63 -21.51 -8.42
N ALA A 42 -7.65 -21.06 -7.71
CA ALA A 42 -7.67 -19.71 -7.14
C ALA A 42 -6.53 -19.57 -6.12
N CYS A 43 -5.79 -18.46 -6.20
CA CYS A 43 -4.85 -18.07 -5.17
C CYS A 43 -5.59 -17.80 -3.86
N THR A 44 -4.96 -18.14 -2.76
CA THR A 44 -5.44 -17.94 -1.39
C THR A 44 -4.47 -17.07 -0.62
N GLU A 45 -4.88 -16.61 0.57
CA GLU A 45 -4.01 -15.84 1.46
C GLU A 45 -2.70 -16.59 1.82
N ARG A 46 -2.70 -17.92 1.74
CA ARG A 46 -1.51 -18.76 1.99
C ARG A 46 -0.46 -18.68 0.88
N ASP A 47 -0.86 -18.23 -0.31
CA ASP A 47 0.03 -18.10 -1.47
C ASP A 47 0.77 -16.75 -1.48
N LEU A 48 0.40 -15.83 -0.59
CA LEU A 48 1.10 -14.56 -0.37
C LEU A 48 2.43 -14.80 0.36
N ASN A 49 3.46 -13.99 0.06
CA ASN A 49 4.68 -13.95 0.87
C ASN A 49 4.39 -13.33 2.25
N SER A 50 5.32 -13.47 3.21
CA SER A 50 5.11 -13.02 4.59
C SER A 50 4.75 -11.54 4.72
N ALA A 51 5.44 -10.66 3.99
CA ALA A 51 5.19 -9.22 4.05
C ALA A 51 3.80 -8.87 3.48
N SER A 52 3.44 -9.47 2.34
CA SER A 52 2.10 -9.30 1.75
C SER A 52 0.99 -9.87 2.64
N GLN A 53 1.22 -10.97 3.37
CA GLN A 53 0.25 -11.52 4.32
C GLN A 53 -0.01 -10.59 5.50
N ILE A 54 1.06 -10.02 6.09
CA ILE A 54 0.94 -9.05 7.18
C ILE A 54 0.11 -7.86 6.71
N LEU A 55 0.42 -7.35 5.52
CA LEU A 55 -0.27 -6.20 4.97
C LEU A 55 -1.74 -6.46 4.69
N HIS A 56 -2.05 -7.61 4.05
CA HIS A 56 -3.41 -8.05 3.78
C HIS A 56 -4.24 -8.15 5.08
N ASN A 57 -3.69 -8.76 6.12
CA ASN A 57 -4.35 -8.89 7.41
C ASN A 57 -4.59 -7.53 8.08
N ARG A 58 -3.66 -6.59 7.96
CA ARG A 58 -3.80 -5.24 8.53
C ARG A 58 -4.91 -4.46 7.84
N PHE A 59 -4.94 -4.37 6.52
CA PHE A 59 -6.04 -3.70 5.80
C PHE A 59 -7.39 -4.39 6.04
N ARG A 60 -7.41 -5.72 6.17
CA ARG A 60 -8.61 -6.45 6.57
C ARG A 60 -9.09 -6.07 7.98
N ALA A 61 -8.18 -5.92 8.93
CA ALA A 61 -8.51 -5.49 10.28
C ALA A 61 -9.07 -4.05 10.30
N LEU A 62 -8.40 -3.11 9.61
CA LEU A 62 -8.83 -1.72 9.49
C LEU A 62 -10.24 -1.59 8.91
N THR A 63 -10.48 -2.27 7.78
CA THR A 63 -11.80 -2.28 7.13
C THR A 63 -12.87 -2.93 8.01
N THR A 64 -12.57 -4.04 8.68
CA THR A 64 -13.51 -4.72 9.59
C THR A 64 -13.87 -3.85 10.79
N GLN A 65 -12.89 -3.12 11.35
CA GLN A 65 -13.11 -2.19 12.46
C GLN A 65 -14.02 -1.04 12.04
N ARG A 66 -13.78 -0.43 10.87
CA ARG A 66 -14.59 0.68 10.33
C ARG A 66 -16.02 0.26 9.99
N GLN A 67 -16.22 -0.97 9.53
CA GLN A 67 -17.55 -1.50 9.20
C GLN A 67 -18.37 -1.90 10.44
N ASN A 68 -17.96 -1.53 11.66
CA ASN A 68 -18.68 -1.78 12.92
C ASN A 68 -19.13 -3.23 13.13
N ARG A 69 -18.41 -4.20 12.55
CA ARG A 69 -18.82 -5.62 12.53
C ARG A 69 -20.27 -5.82 12.09
N ILE A 70 -20.77 -4.98 11.16
CA ILE A 70 -22.10 -5.16 10.61
C ILE A 70 -22.21 -6.61 10.12
N GLY A 71 -23.20 -7.33 10.63
CA GLY A 71 -23.47 -8.72 10.29
C GLY A 71 -23.94 -8.83 8.85
N LEU A 72 -23.01 -8.70 7.90
CA LEU A 72 -23.25 -8.96 6.50
C LEU A 72 -23.57 -10.46 6.37
N LEU A 73 -24.71 -10.76 5.76
CA LEU A 73 -25.08 -12.12 5.36
C LEU A 73 -23.89 -12.80 4.66
N LYS A 74 -23.71 -14.09 4.95
CA LYS A 74 -22.62 -14.89 4.38
C LYS A 74 -22.67 -14.80 2.85
N LYS A 75 -21.68 -14.13 2.26
CA LYS A 75 -21.55 -13.99 0.80
C LYS A 75 -20.98 -15.27 0.20
N THR A 76 -21.41 -15.61 -1.01
CA THR A 76 -20.83 -16.72 -1.78
C THR A 76 -19.45 -16.29 -2.32
N ALA A 77 -18.44 -17.14 -2.11
CA ALA A 77 -17.11 -16.91 -2.68
C ALA A 77 -17.11 -17.20 -4.19
N TRP A 78 -16.34 -16.42 -4.95
CA TRP A 78 -16.11 -16.55 -6.38
C TRP A 78 -14.70 -15.98 -6.69
N ALA A 79 -14.15 -16.27 -7.87
CA ALA A 79 -12.78 -15.92 -8.21
C ALA A 79 -12.67 -14.99 -9.43
N LEU A 80 -11.60 -14.22 -9.49
CA LEU A 80 -11.23 -13.45 -10.67
C LEU A 80 -10.14 -14.21 -11.43
N TYR A 81 -10.46 -14.66 -12.64
CA TYR A 81 -9.55 -15.46 -13.48
C TYR A 81 -8.73 -14.63 -14.48
N ASP A 82 -9.09 -13.36 -14.68
CA ASP A 82 -8.46 -12.47 -15.64
C ASP A 82 -7.85 -11.24 -14.94
N LYS A 83 -6.53 -11.06 -15.12
CA LYS A 83 -5.75 -9.98 -14.51
C LYS A 83 -6.16 -8.59 -15.00
N GLU A 84 -6.39 -8.44 -16.31
CA GLU A 84 -6.75 -7.15 -16.89
C GLU A 84 -8.16 -6.75 -16.50
N TYR A 85 -9.06 -7.74 -16.41
CA TYR A 85 -10.39 -7.50 -15.84
C TYR A 85 -10.32 -7.07 -14.38
N MET A 86 -9.51 -7.73 -13.55
CA MET A 86 -9.28 -7.34 -12.15
C MET A 86 -8.76 -5.90 -12.05
N ARG A 87 -7.77 -5.52 -12.86
CA ARG A 87 -7.23 -4.14 -12.87
C ARG A 87 -8.28 -3.10 -13.21
N ARG A 88 -9.06 -3.33 -14.26
CA ARG A 88 -10.14 -2.42 -14.65
C ARG A 88 -11.17 -2.28 -13.54
N MET A 89 -11.59 -3.39 -12.93
CA MET A 89 -12.54 -3.37 -11.82
C MET A 89 -12.04 -2.53 -10.64
N ILE A 90 -10.75 -2.62 -10.30
CA ILE A 90 -10.14 -1.81 -9.24
C ILE A 90 -10.19 -0.31 -9.62
N ALA A 91 -9.78 0.04 -10.83
CA ALA A 91 -9.80 1.44 -11.31
C ALA A 91 -11.22 2.03 -11.33
N ASP A 92 -12.21 1.26 -11.74
CA ASP A 92 -13.62 1.68 -11.77
C ASP A 92 -14.17 1.92 -10.35
N ILE A 93 -13.82 1.05 -9.39
CA ILE A 93 -14.20 1.23 -7.98
C ILE A 93 -13.56 2.49 -7.41
N ILE A 94 -12.28 2.74 -7.70
CA ILE A 94 -11.57 3.95 -7.26
C ILE A 94 -12.25 5.20 -7.83
N THR A 95 -12.65 5.17 -9.09
CA THR A 95 -13.40 6.28 -9.71
C THR A 95 -14.73 6.50 -8.98
N SER A 96 -15.45 5.43 -8.67
CA SER A 96 -16.70 5.53 -7.88
C SER A 96 -16.47 6.12 -6.48
N ILE A 97 -15.33 5.82 -5.84
CA ILE A 97 -14.98 6.40 -4.54
C ILE A 97 -14.71 7.90 -4.68
N LYS A 98 -13.98 8.32 -5.73
CA LYS A 98 -13.76 9.75 -6.02
C LYS A 98 -15.09 10.49 -6.24
N ASP A 99 -16.00 9.91 -7.01
CA ASP A 99 -17.33 10.48 -7.22
C ASP A 99 -18.11 10.61 -5.90
N LEU A 100 -17.99 9.64 -4.99
CA LEU A 100 -18.60 9.72 -3.64
C LEU A 100 -17.97 10.84 -2.79
N GLU A 101 -16.66 11.06 -2.88
CA GLU A 101 -15.97 12.14 -2.19
C GLU A 101 -16.38 13.52 -2.72
N GLU A 102 -16.66 13.63 -4.02
CA GLU A 102 -17.20 14.86 -4.63
C GLU A 102 -18.64 15.14 -4.18
N VAL A 103 -19.46 14.10 -4.00
CA VAL A 103 -20.84 14.20 -3.49
C VAL A 103 -20.84 14.63 -2.02
N PHE A 104 -19.87 14.16 -1.22
CA PHE A 104 -19.70 14.52 0.19
C PHE A 104 -18.32 15.13 0.45
N PRO A 105 -18.11 16.39 0.07
CA PRO A 105 -16.81 17.03 0.26
C PRO A 105 -16.48 17.05 1.75
N ALA A 106 -15.47 16.27 2.12
CA ALA A 106 -14.98 16.23 3.49
C ALA A 106 -14.36 17.59 3.84
N LYS A 107 -14.22 17.86 5.15
CA LYS A 107 -13.43 19.02 5.58
C LYS A 107 -12.01 18.90 4.99
N PRO A 108 -11.41 20.00 4.51
CA PRO A 108 -10.05 19.97 4.00
C PRO A 108 -9.09 19.26 4.96
N GLY A 109 -8.34 18.29 4.45
CA GLY A 109 -7.39 17.50 5.24
C GLY A 109 -7.98 16.35 6.07
N ALA A 110 -9.31 16.17 6.14
CA ALA A 110 -9.89 15.07 6.91
C ALA A 110 -9.52 13.70 6.36
N LEU A 111 -9.54 13.53 5.02
CA LEU A 111 -9.09 12.29 4.38
C LEU A 111 -7.61 12.01 4.68
N SER A 112 -6.74 13.02 4.51
CA SER A 112 -5.31 12.89 4.80
C SER A 112 -5.05 12.49 6.26
N GLN A 113 -5.78 13.07 7.21
CA GLN A 113 -5.68 12.70 8.63
C GLN A 113 -6.12 11.25 8.89
N LEU A 114 -7.20 10.80 8.24
CA LEU A 114 -7.67 9.42 8.38
C LEU A 114 -6.64 8.42 7.86
N VAL A 115 -6.03 8.72 6.71
CA VAL A 115 -5.02 7.88 6.10
C VAL A 115 -3.71 7.90 6.90
N GLU A 116 -3.30 9.06 7.42
CA GLU A 116 -2.15 9.17 8.32
C GLU A 116 -2.32 8.28 9.56
N MET A 117 -3.50 8.29 10.17
CA MET A 117 -3.80 7.40 11.29
C MET A 117 -3.76 5.91 10.91
N GLU A 118 -4.09 5.54 9.67
CA GLU A 118 -4.03 4.15 9.20
C GLU A 118 -2.61 3.63 9.04
N VAL A 119 -1.65 4.51 8.72
CA VAL A 119 -0.24 4.14 8.52
C VAL A 119 0.64 4.44 9.75
N GLU A 120 0.10 5.10 10.78
CA GLU A 120 0.86 5.58 11.92
C GLU A 120 1.57 4.48 12.70
N GLU A 121 0.90 3.33 12.88
CA GLU A 121 1.41 2.16 13.59
C GLU A 121 2.34 1.28 12.73
N ILE A 122 2.61 1.68 11.48
CA ILE A 122 3.47 0.96 10.55
C ILE A 122 4.86 1.60 10.59
N HIS A 123 5.81 0.86 11.16
CA HIS A 123 7.20 1.29 11.27
C HIS A 123 8.15 0.46 10.41
N ASP A 124 7.70 -0.65 9.84
CA ASP A 124 8.56 -1.47 8.97
C ASP A 124 8.69 -0.82 7.58
N GLU A 125 9.93 -0.51 7.18
CA GLU A 125 10.26 0.13 5.90
C GLU A 125 9.72 -0.67 4.70
N ARG A 126 9.81 -2.01 4.75
CA ARG A 126 9.36 -2.85 3.64
C ARG A 126 7.85 -2.91 3.55
N GLU A 127 7.15 -2.91 4.68
CA GLU A 127 5.69 -2.80 4.70
C GLU A 127 5.24 -1.45 4.12
N LEU A 128 5.90 -0.35 4.49
CA LEU A 128 5.62 0.98 3.95
C LEU A 128 5.89 1.03 2.43
N ASP A 129 7.02 0.52 1.96
CA ASP A 129 7.32 0.44 0.52
C ASP A 129 6.25 -0.34 -0.26
N LEU A 130 5.80 -1.49 0.28
CA LEU A 130 4.76 -2.30 -0.35
C LEU A 130 3.41 -1.57 -0.40
N ILE A 131 3.05 -0.81 0.63
CA ILE A 131 1.84 0.01 0.64
C ILE A 131 1.95 1.10 -0.42
N GLN A 132 3.07 1.81 -0.47
CA GLN A 132 3.28 2.89 -1.42
C GLN A 132 3.16 2.37 -2.86
N GLN A 133 3.80 1.24 -3.18
CA GLN A 133 3.72 0.60 -4.50
C GLN A 133 2.30 0.13 -4.84
N ALA A 134 1.55 -0.38 -3.86
CA ALA A 134 0.17 -0.80 -4.07
C ALA A 134 -0.80 0.39 -4.26
N ALA A 135 -0.51 1.53 -3.62
CA ALA A 135 -1.30 2.75 -3.71
C ALA A 135 -0.99 3.59 -4.95
N GLU A 136 0.19 3.41 -5.56
CA GLU A 136 0.67 4.22 -6.68
C GLU A 136 -0.36 4.31 -7.82
N GLY A 137 -0.79 5.55 -8.11
CA GLY A 137 -1.78 5.86 -9.15
C GLY A 137 -3.21 5.40 -8.86
N LEU A 138 -3.45 4.71 -7.74
CA LEU A 138 -4.76 4.20 -7.31
C LEU A 138 -5.33 5.03 -6.15
N ASP A 139 -4.52 5.30 -5.13
CA ASP A 139 -4.89 6.04 -3.92
C ASP A 139 -3.79 7.05 -3.56
N PRO A 140 -3.85 8.27 -4.12
CA PRO A 140 -2.84 9.30 -3.88
C PRO A 140 -2.71 9.70 -2.41
N ALA A 141 -3.81 9.65 -1.64
CA ALA A 141 -3.79 10.02 -0.24
C ALA A 141 -2.97 9.00 0.57
N LEU A 142 -3.18 7.72 0.31
CA LEU A 142 -2.40 6.62 0.90
C LEU A 142 -0.94 6.66 0.44
N GLU A 143 -0.71 6.86 -0.85
CA GLU A 143 0.64 6.97 -1.40
C GLU A 143 1.45 8.09 -0.70
N ASP A 144 0.87 9.28 -0.58
CA ASP A 144 1.52 10.44 0.04
C ASP A 144 1.73 10.27 1.55
N ALA A 145 0.77 9.67 2.25
CA ALA A 145 0.89 9.41 3.69
C ALA A 145 1.99 8.40 3.97
N THR A 146 2.01 7.29 3.22
CA THR A 146 3.04 6.27 3.35
C THR A 146 4.42 6.79 2.98
N ARG A 147 4.53 7.61 1.92
CA ARG A 147 5.80 8.25 1.55
C ARG A 147 6.35 9.15 2.66
N ARG A 148 5.49 9.93 3.31
CA ARG A 148 5.90 10.75 4.47
C ARG A 148 6.32 9.88 5.65
N LYS A 149 5.55 8.83 5.94
CA LYS A 149 5.89 7.89 7.02
C LYS A 149 7.22 7.19 6.77
N LEU A 150 7.50 6.79 5.53
CA LEU A 150 8.77 6.21 5.14
C LEU A 150 9.93 7.16 5.46
N GLN A 151 9.82 8.43 5.07
CA GLN A 151 10.83 9.45 5.40
C GLN A 151 11.03 9.68 6.91
N GLU A 152 9.98 9.50 7.73
CA GLU A 152 10.07 9.59 9.19
C GLU A 152 10.73 8.36 9.82
N VAL A 153 10.54 7.18 9.22
CA VAL A 153 11.10 5.93 9.72
C VAL A 153 12.56 5.76 9.29
N THR A 154 12.91 6.21 8.08
CA THR A 154 14.24 6.02 7.49
C THR A 154 15.20 7.18 7.73
N GLY A 155 14.83 8.18 8.55
CA GLY A 155 15.57 9.43 8.67
C GLY A 155 15.79 10.15 7.32
N ARG A 156 16.56 11.24 7.34
CA ARG A 156 16.95 11.95 6.11
C ARG A 156 18.43 11.76 5.83
N ASN A 157 18.75 10.83 4.94
CA ASN A 157 20.11 10.56 4.51
C ASN A 157 20.31 11.10 3.08
N SER A 158 21.32 11.93 2.86
CA SER A 158 21.54 12.58 1.56
C SER A 158 23.02 12.76 1.23
N ALA A 159 23.33 12.75 -0.06
CA ALA A 159 24.66 13.02 -0.60
C ALA A 159 24.54 14.05 -1.72
N GLY A 160 25.47 15.00 -1.80
CA GLY A 160 25.58 15.91 -2.94
C GLY A 160 26.20 15.19 -4.15
N ARG A 161 27.52 15.29 -4.32
CA ARG A 161 28.23 14.64 -5.43
C ARG A 161 28.87 13.33 -4.98
N ILE A 162 28.62 12.24 -5.70
CA ILE A 162 29.31 10.96 -5.50
C ILE A 162 30.22 10.70 -6.71
N VAL A 163 31.53 10.57 -6.46
CA VAL A 163 32.57 10.37 -7.48
C VAL A 163 33.43 9.16 -7.11
N GLY A 164 33.87 8.42 -8.13
CA GLY A 164 34.79 7.30 -7.98
C GLY A 164 34.15 5.95 -8.29
N LYS A 165 34.86 4.87 -7.93
CA LYS A 165 34.44 3.48 -8.22
C LYS A 165 34.10 2.68 -6.96
N GLY A 166 34.20 3.28 -5.78
CA GLY A 166 33.85 2.66 -4.52
C GLY A 166 32.34 2.39 -4.38
N GLN A 167 31.97 1.62 -3.36
CA GLN A 167 30.57 1.34 -3.02
C GLN A 167 30.05 2.42 -2.05
N VAL A 168 28.94 3.06 -2.40
CA VAL A 168 28.29 4.06 -1.54
C VAL A 168 26.87 3.62 -1.24
N ASN A 169 26.53 3.52 0.04
CA ASN A 169 25.17 3.36 0.53
C ASN A 169 24.68 4.69 1.08
N VAL A 170 23.52 5.16 0.62
CA VAL A 170 22.83 6.33 1.18
C VAL A 170 21.53 5.82 1.79
N GLY A 171 21.49 5.74 3.11
CA GLY A 171 20.41 5.08 3.85
C GLY A 171 20.94 4.38 5.10
N HIS A 172 20.01 3.87 5.91
CA HIS A 172 20.38 3.07 7.08
C HIS A 172 20.86 1.68 6.69
N THR A 173 21.73 1.11 7.52
CA THR A 173 22.14 -0.29 7.41
C THR A 173 21.59 -1.08 8.59
N TYR A 174 20.82 -2.13 8.33
CA TYR A 174 20.32 -3.04 9.36
C TYR A 174 21.02 -4.39 9.25
N THR A 175 21.82 -4.76 10.25
CA THR A 175 22.58 -6.02 10.23
C THR A 175 21.89 -7.18 10.93
N ASP A 176 20.83 -6.89 11.68
CA ASP A 176 19.96 -7.91 12.27
C ASP A 176 18.63 -7.96 11.50
N LYS A 177 18.25 -9.16 11.04
CA LYS A 177 16.96 -9.38 10.35
C LYS A 177 15.75 -9.26 11.28
N SER A 178 15.98 -9.28 12.59
CA SER A 178 14.95 -9.09 13.62
C SER A 178 14.83 -7.64 14.09
N PHE A 179 15.60 -6.71 13.49
CA PHE A 179 15.53 -5.32 13.85
C PHE A 179 14.17 -4.73 13.49
N THR A 180 13.40 -4.37 14.51
CA THR A 180 12.20 -3.55 14.36
C THR A 180 12.63 -2.11 14.15
N ALA A 181 12.29 -1.57 12.98
CA ALA A 181 12.46 -0.17 12.68
C ALA A 181 11.72 0.69 13.70
N PHE A 182 12.38 1.77 14.09
CA PHE A 182 11.87 2.77 15.04
C PHE A 182 11.94 4.13 14.36
N LYS A 183 11.18 5.10 14.87
CA LYS A 183 11.22 6.47 14.35
C LYS A 183 12.64 7.04 14.43
N ASP A 184 13.23 7.35 13.29
CA ASP A 184 14.58 7.92 13.20
C ASP A 184 14.50 9.37 12.71
N ASP A 185 14.77 10.31 13.62
CA ASP A 185 14.78 11.75 13.30
C ASP A 185 16.18 12.23 12.84
N THR A 186 17.13 11.33 12.59
CA THR A 186 18.47 11.73 12.18
C THR A 186 18.51 12.30 10.77
N VAL A 187 19.36 13.31 10.61
CA VAL A 187 19.66 13.91 9.31
C VAL A 187 21.15 13.74 9.06
N ASN A 188 21.51 12.90 8.09
CA ASN A 188 22.87 12.71 7.65
C ASN A 188 23.03 13.34 6.26
N HIS A 189 24.02 14.22 6.12
CA HIS A 189 24.33 14.87 4.86
C HIS A 189 25.84 14.86 4.64
N VAL A 190 26.24 14.63 3.39
CA VAL A 190 27.61 14.85 2.92
C VAL A 190 27.59 15.60 1.59
N ASP A 191 28.40 16.64 1.46
CA ASP A 191 28.45 17.45 0.24
C ASP A 191 29.09 16.69 -0.94
N GLU A 192 30.19 15.96 -0.68
CA GLU A 192 30.91 15.20 -1.68
C GLU A 192 31.51 13.90 -1.11
N VAL A 193 31.36 12.81 -1.84
CA VAL A 193 32.04 11.53 -1.60
C VAL A 193 32.99 11.26 -2.76
N ASN A 194 34.27 11.07 -2.43
CA ASN A 194 35.28 10.63 -3.39
C ASN A 194 35.91 9.33 -2.88
N GLY A 195 35.55 8.21 -3.53
CA GLY A 195 35.97 6.87 -3.12
C GLY A 195 36.79 6.15 -4.19
N GLU A 196 37.93 5.59 -3.79
CA GLU A 196 38.71 4.67 -4.62
C GLU A 196 37.98 3.33 -4.81
N GLU A 197 38.46 2.46 -5.71
CA GLU A 197 37.78 1.21 -6.11
C GLU A 197 37.48 0.25 -4.94
N THR A 198 38.27 0.32 -3.85
CA THR A 198 38.08 -0.49 -2.63
C THR A 198 37.33 0.24 -1.52
N SER A 199 36.97 1.52 -1.71
CA SER A 199 36.29 2.32 -0.70
C SER A 199 34.85 1.87 -0.52
N ARG A 200 34.41 1.83 0.74
CA ARG A 200 33.02 1.56 1.12
C ARG A 200 32.55 2.70 2.02
N VAL A 201 31.49 3.40 1.64
CA VAL A 201 30.96 4.56 2.36
C VAL A 201 29.50 4.31 2.69
N ASN A 202 29.12 4.54 3.94
CA ASN A 202 27.73 4.47 4.39
C ASN A 202 27.31 5.84 4.94
N ILE A 203 26.30 6.45 4.31
CA ILE A 203 25.71 7.72 4.72
C ILE A 203 24.35 7.41 5.34
N GLY A 204 24.37 7.21 6.65
CA GLY A 204 23.22 6.84 7.45
C GLY A 204 23.64 6.04 8.68
N ASN A 205 22.70 5.82 9.60
CA ASN A 205 22.96 5.02 10.80
C ASN A 205 23.10 3.52 10.48
N THR A 206 23.88 2.81 11.29
CA THR A 206 23.98 1.35 11.26
C THR A 206 23.38 0.79 12.55
N TYR A 207 22.48 -0.17 12.41
CA TYR A 207 21.73 -0.79 13.50
C TYR A 207 21.90 -2.32 13.52
N GLY A 208 22.17 -2.88 14.70
CA GLY A 208 22.49 -4.30 14.89
C GLY A 208 24.01 -4.57 14.99
N GLY A 209 24.37 -5.85 15.17
CA GLY A 209 25.73 -6.37 15.48
C GLY A 209 26.91 -5.96 14.57
N ARG A 210 27.66 -6.92 13.98
CA ARG A 210 28.82 -6.57 13.14
C ARG A 210 28.32 -5.95 11.83
N GLY A 211 28.55 -4.63 11.72
CA GLY A 211 28.02 -3.71 10.71
C GLY A 211 28.51 -3.93 9.28
N PHE A 212 28.16 -2.99 8.39
CA PHE A 212 28.74 -2.78 7.04
C PHE A 212 30.30 -2.88 6.99
N TRP A 213 30.94 -2.68 8.14
CA TRP A 213 32.37 -2.59 8.37
C TRP A 213 33.04 -3.89 8.86
N GLY A 214 32.33 -5.02 9.06
CA GLY A 214 32.93 -6.21 9.70
C GLY A 214 32.34 -7.58 9.35
#